data_AF-A0A8K1CPV4-F1
#
_entry.id   AF-A0A8K1CPV4-F1
#
_cell.length_a   1.000
_cell.length_b   1.000
_cell.length_c   1.000
_cell.angle_alpha   90.00
_cell.angle_beta   90.00
_cell.angle_gamma   90.00
#
_symmetry.space_group_name_H-M   'P 1'
#
loop_
_entity.id
_entity.type
_entity.pdbx_description
1 polymer ?
#
loop_
_entity_poly.entity_id
_entity_poly.type
_entity_poly.pdbx_seq_one_letter_code
_entity_poly.pdbx_strand_id
1 'polypeptide(L)'
;MILSMIQNDIARFVCVYFAVMAGFSQAIYLVKDGRVGVERLLHRVRLLLIAGFTGEVDYNDNYTDGRMNPFTQVLMFGYIMLVMILLVNLLIAMMGNTYTEVLTDSEHRWVAECANIMAAIENQCSAEQNYESRKKYAIPMITRGGMEELFLQIETSEVEVWRSQDAQDDEEKHKAVDEDIEKTVEEELVQKL
;
A
#
# COMPACT_ATOMS: atom_id res chain seq x y z
N MET A 1 -7.99 -7.95 10.41
CA MET A 1 -7.31 -6.89 9.65
C MET A 1 -5.82 -7.18 9.50
N ILE A 2 -5.04 -7.22 10.58
CA ILE A 2 -3.60 -7.60 10.49
C ILE A 2 -3.40 -9.02 9.93
N LEU A 3 -4.22 -10.00 10.35
CA LEU A 3 -4.14 -11.38 9.84
C LEU A 3 -4.44 -11.50 8.34
N SER A 4 -5.34 -10.69 7.78
CA SER A 4 -5.70 -10.72 6.36
C SER A 4 -4.65 -10.04 5.48
N MET A 5 -4.01 -8.97 5.98
CA MET A 5 -2.82 -8.37 5.34
C MET A 5 -1.66 -9.36 5.30
N ILE A 6 -1.32 -9.94 6.45
CA ILE A 6 -0.22 -10.90 6.57
C ILE A 6 -0.48 -12.14 5.70
N GLN A 7 -1.71 -12.65 5.65
CA GLN A 7 -2.04 -13.85 4.89
C GLN A 7 -1.79 -13.69 3.38
N ASN A 8 -2.12 -12.53 2.80
CA ASN A 8 -1.94 -12.30 1.37
C ASN A 8 -0.44 -12.15 1.01
N ASP A 9 0.30 -11.40 1.82
CA ASP A 9 1.74 -11.17 1.61
C ASP A 9 2.56 -12.45 1.81
N ILE A 10 2.24 -13.24 2.84
CA ILE A 10 2.87 -14.55 3.08
C ILE A 10 2.51 -15.53 1.97
N ALA A 11 1.27 -15.58 1.48
CA ALA A 11 0.87 -16.53 0.45
C ALA A 11 1.65 -16.34 -0.85
N ARG A 12 1.78 -15.10 -1.32
CA ARG A 12 2.57 -14.77 -2.52
C ARG A 12 4.04 -15.16 -2.33
N PHE A 13 4.60 -14.89 -1.16
CA PHE A 13 5.98 -15.25 -0.83
C PHE A 13 6.21 -16.76 -0.81
N VAL A 14 5.35 -17.49 -0.10
CA VAL A 14 5.44 -18.95 -0.01
C VAL A 14 5.37 -19.58 -1.39
N CYS A 15 4.52 -19.07 -2.28
CA CYS A 15 4.44 -19.52 -3.67
C CYS A 15 5.78 -19.32 -4.43
N VAL A 16 6.39 -18.14 -4.32
CA VAL A 16 7.68 -17.84 -4.96
C VAL A 16 8.81 -18.69 -4.36
N TYR A 17 8.82 -18.84 -3.04
CA TYR A 17 9.80 -19.67 -2.33
C TYR A 17 9.72 -21.14 -2.75
N PHE A 18 8.52 -21.72 -2.81
CA PHE A 18 8.35 -23.08 -3.30
C PHE A 18 8.77 -23.25 -4.77
N ALA A 19 8.50 -22.27 -5.64
CA ALA A 19 8.93 -22.32 -7.04
C ALA A 19 10.46 -22.34 -7.17
N VAL A 20 11.17 -21.49 -6.41
CA VAL A 20 12.64 -21.47 -6.39
C VAL A 20 13.20 -22.75 -5.79
N MET A 21 12.67 -23.21 -4.65
CA MET A 21 13.10 -24.45 -4.01
C MET A 21 12.94 -25.65 -4.95
N ALA A 22 11.79 -25.77 -5.63
CA ALA A 22 11.56 -26.85 -6.58
C ALA A 22 12.60 -26.84 -7.72
N GLY A 23 12.92 -25.65 -8.26
CA GLY A 23 13.93 -25.50 -9.32
C GLY A 23 15.34 -25.92 -8.87
N PHE A 24 15.80 -25.44 -7.71
CA PHE A 24 17.12 -25.80 -7.18
C PHE A 24 17.20 -27.26 -6.73
N SER A 25 16.10 -27.81 -6.17
CA SER A 25 16.01 -29.23 -5.81
C SER A 25 16.15 -30.12 -7.04
N GLN A 26 15.43 -29.80 -8.12
CA GLN A 26 15.53 -30.54 -9.39
C GLN A 26 16.93 -30.41 -10.02
N ALA A 27 17.53 -29.22 -10.00
CA ALA A 27 18.87 -29.00 -10.52
C ALA A 27 19.92 -29.85 -9.78
N ILE A 28 19.89 -29.87 -8.44
CA ILE A 28 20.81 -30.66 -7.62
C ILE A 28 20.56 -32.16 -7.79
N TYR A 29 19.29 -32.58 -7.83
CA TYR A 29 18.91 -33.97 -8.10
C TYR A 29 19.45 -34.47 -9.44
N LEU A 30 19.37 -33.65 -10.50
CA LEU A 30 19.87 -34.01 -11.82
C LEU A 30 21.40 -34.16 -11.82
N VAL A 31 22.11 -33.24 -11.16
CA VAL A 31 23.57 -33.22 -11.10
C VAL A 31 24.15 -34.38 -10.27
N LYS A 32 23.49 -34.74 -9.16
CA LYS A 32 24.04 -35.70 -8.18
C LYS A 32 23.46 -37.10 -8.31
N ASP A 33 22.16 -37.20 -8.53
CA ASP A 33 21.44 -38.46 -8.44
C ASP A 33 21.10 -39.04 -9.83
N GLY A 34 21.28 -38.27 -10.92
CA GLY A 34 21.19 -38.82 -12.28
C GLY A 34 19.85 -39.51 -12.61
N ARG A 35 18.77 -39.15 -11.88
CA ARG A 35 17.40 -39.69 -11.96
C ARG A 35 17.12 -41.02 -11.24
N VAL A 36 17.89 -41.39 -10.23
CA VAL A 36 17.60 -42.57 -9.41
C VAL A 36 16.48 -42.32 -8.38
N GLY A 37 15.23 -42.47 -8.85
CA GLY A 37 14.02 -42.56 -8.01
C GLY A 37 13.56 -41.25 -7.35
N VAL A 38 12.27 -41.20 -6.99
CA VAL A 38 11.61 -40.02 -6.40
C VAL A 38 12.04 -39.79 -4.95
N GLU A 39 12.40 -40.86 -4.22
CA GLU A 39 12.83 -40.80 -2.82
C GLU A 39 14.02 -39.84 -2.61
N ARG A 40 15.00 -39.87 -3.53
CA ARG A 40 16.15 -38.96 -3.44
C ARG A 40 15.77 -37.51 -3.74
N LEU A 41 14.83 -37.27 -4.64
CA LEU A 41 14.31 -35.92 -4.90
C LEU A 41 13.60 -35.36 -3.66
N LEU A 42 12.77 -36.16 -2.99
CA LEU A 42 12.15 -35.77 -1.73
C LEU A 42 13.18 -35.48 -0.63
N HIS A 43 14.24 -36.29 -0.55
CA HIS A 43 15.36 -36.04 0.35
C HIS A 43 16.06 -34.70 0.03
N ARG A 44 16.27 -34.35 -1.25
CA ARG A 44 16.84 -33.04 -1.64
C ARG A 44 15.91 -31.88 -1.31
N VAL A 45 14.60 -32.01 -1.54
CA VAL A 45 13.60 -31.01 -1.13
C VAL A 45 13.67 -30.79 0.37
N ARG A 46 13.69 -31.86 1.17
CA ARG A 46 13.80 -31.79 2.63
C ARG A 46 15.09 -31.10 3.07
N LEU A 47 16.22 -31.44 2.45
CA LEU A 47 17.52 -30.86 2.77
C LEU A 47 17.55 -29.35 2.45
N LEU A 48 17.03 -28.94 1.30
CA LEU A 48 16.94 -27.53 0.92
C LEU A 48 15.96 -26.74 1.78
N LEU A 49 14.89 -27.37 2.24
CA LEU A 49 13.94 -26.76 3.18
C LEU A 49 14.65 -26.47 4.51
N ILE A 50 15.33 -27.46 5.10
CA ILE A 50 16.08 -27.26 6.35
C ILE A 50 17.15 -26.19 6.15
N ALA A 51 17.99 -26.32 5.11
CA ALA A 51 19.06 -25.36 4.83
C ALA A 51 18.55 -23.94 4.55
N GLY A 52 17.37 -23.79 3.95
CA GLY A 52 16.77 -22.49 3.68
C GLY A 52 16.31 -21.76 4.94
N PHE A 53 15.87 -22.48 5.99
CA PHE A 53 15.39 -21.88 7.23
C PHE A 53 16.47 -21.75 8.30
N THR A 54 17.36 -22.75 8.44
CA THR A 54 18.41 -22.74 9.46
C THR A 54 19.68 -22.05 8.96
N GLY A 55 19.86 -21.91 7.64
CA GLY A 55 21.12 -21.46 7.05
C GLY A 55 22.26 -22.50 7.16
N GLU A 56 21.99 -23.65 7.76
CA GLU A 56 22.97 -24.72 7.94
C GLU A 56 22.84 -25.74 6.81
N VAL A 57 23.96 -26.04 6.17
CA VAL A 57 24.05 -27.13 5.20
C VAL A 57 24.81 -28.27 5.83
N ASP A 58 24.13 -29.39 6.05
CA ASP A 58 24.79 -30.61 6.45
C ASP A 58 25.51 -31.23 5.25
N TYR A 59 26.82 -31.00 5.18
CA TYR A 59 27.71 -31.58 4.18
C TYR A 59 28.13 -33.02 4.52
N ASN A 60 27.64 -33.60 5.61
CA ASN A 60 28.15 -34.86 6.12
C ASN A 60 27.32 -36.07 5.63
N ASP A 61 26.04 -35.88 5.32
CA ASP A 61 25.08 -36.98 5.09
C ASP A 61 25.25 -37.71 3.74
N ASN A 62 26.05 -37.20 2.79
CA ASN A 62 26.23 -37.81 1.46
C ASN A 62 27.61 -37.59 0.81
N TYR A 63 28.57 -37.01 1.52
CA TYR A 63 29.91 -36.73 0.99
C TYR A 63 30.95 -37.61 1.69
N THR A 64 30.83 -38.92 1.49
CA THR A 64 31.69 -39.95 2.11
C THR A 64 33.17 -39.79 1.74
N ASP A 65 33.50 -39.07 0.66
CA ASP A 65 34.86 -38.77 0.21
C ASP A 65 35.29 -37.30 0.41
N GLY A 66 34.49 -36.48 1.12
CA GLY A 66 34.83 -35.08 1.43
C GLY A 66 34.91 -34.12 0.22
N ARG A 67 34.61 -34.59 -1.01
CA ARG A 67 34.67 -33.77 -2.23
C ARG A 67 33.27 -33.57 -2.82
N MET A 68 32.65 -32.44 -2.50
CA MET A 68 31.49 -31.96 -3.24
C MET A 68 31.90 -31.57 -4.66
N ASN A 69 31.03 -31.85 -5.65
CA ASN A 69 31.27 -31.35 -7.01
C ASN A 69 31.22 -29.82 -6.92
N PRO A 70 32.23 -29.08 -7.40
CA PRO A 70 32.23 -27.62 -7.36
C PRO A 70 30.95 -27.01 -7.93
N PHE A 71 30.33 -27.66 -8.92
CA PHE A 71 29.04 -27.21 -9.47
C PHE A 71 27.89 -27.29 -8.45
N THR A 72 27.80 -28.37 -7.67
CA THR A 72 26.79 -28.51 -6.60
C THR A 72 27.03 -27.51 -5.48
N GLN A 73 28.29 -27.21 -5.16
CA GLN A 73 28.65 -26.22 -4.15
C GLN A 73 28.19 -24.81 -4.55
N VAL A 74 28.41 -24.42 -5.81
CA VAL A 74 27.97 -23.13 -6.34
C VAL A 74 26.44 -23.04 -6.37
N LEU A 75 25.75 -24.12 -6.76
CA LEU A 75 24.27 -24.17 -6.73
C LEU A 75 23.71 -24.01 -5.31
N MET A 76 24.30 -24.68 -4.32
CA MET A 76 23.89 -24.57 -2.92
C MET A 76 24.14 -23.17 -2.36
N PHE A 77 25.31 -22.59 -2.65
CA PHE A 77 25.62 -21.22 -2.23
C PHE A 77 24.66 -20.21 -2.86
N GLY A 78 24.40 -20.34 -4.17
CA GLY A 78 23.44 -19.51 -4.89
C GLY A 78 22.02 -19.63 -4.34
N TYR A 79 21.59 -20.84 -3.97
CA TYR A 79 20.30 -21.06 -3.32
C TYR A 79 20.20 -20.31 -1.98
N ILE A 80 21.19 -20.45 -1.11
CA ILE A 80 21.19 -19.81 0.22
C ILE A 80 21.18 -18.28 0.08
N MET A 81 22.00 -17.72 -0.82
CA MET A 81 22.03 -16.29 -1.08
C MET A 81 20.66 -15.78 -1.58
N LEU A 82 20.06 -16.48 -2.54
CA LEU A 82 18.77 -16.11 -3.13
C LEU A 82 17.64 -16.20 -2.11
N VAL A 83 17.59 -17.28 -1.32
CA VAL A 83 16.62 -17.44 -0.23
C VAL A 83 16.79 -16.33 0.81
N MET A 84 18.02 -15.97 1.17
CA MET A 84 18.26 -14.91 2.14
C MET A 84 17.78 -13.55 1.63
N ILE A 85 18.03 -13.23 0.36
CA ILE A 85 17.49 -12.01 -0.29
C ILE A 85 15.96 -12.05 -0.31
N LEU A 86 15.36 -13.19 -0.63
CA LEU A 86 13.90 -13.34 -0.63
C LEU A 86 13.31 -13.13 0.78
N LEU A 87 13.91 -13.72 1.81
CA LEU A 87 13.46 -13.57 3.20
C LEU A 87 13.57 -12.12 3.68
N VAL A 88 14.65 -11.42 3.34
CA VAL A 88 14.81 -9.99 3.64
C VAL A 88 13.77 -9.15 2.90
N ASN A 89 13.53 -9.44 1.62
CA ASN A 89 12.53 -8.74 0.82
C ASN A 89 11.11 -8.95 1.36
N LEU A 90 10.81 -10.14 1.90
CA LEU A 90 9.54 -10.40 2.61
C LEU A 90 9.41 -9.53 3.86
N LEU A 91 10.48 -9.50 4.67
CA LEU A 91 10.49 -8.78 5.94
C LEU A 91 10.31 -7.27 5.72
N ILE A 92 10.97 -6.71 4.70
CA ILE A 92 10.84 -5.29 4.33
C ILE A 92 9.47 -4.99 3.73
N ALA A 93 8.96 -5.83 2.82
CA ALA A 93 7.65 -5.61 2.18
C ALA A 93 6.50 -5.66 3.19
N MET A 94 6.51 -6.63 4.11
CA MET A 94 5.48 -6.78 5.14
C MET A 94 5.54 -5.63 6.16
N MET A 95 6.75 -5.23 6.60
CA MET A 95 6.89 -4.08 7.48
C MET A 95 6.50 -2.78 6.77
N GLY A 96 6.86 -2.60 5.49
CA GLY A 96 6.55 -1.41 4.71
C GLY A 96 5.05 -1.21 4.47
N ASN A 97 4.37 -2.23 3.95
CA ASN A 97 2.94 -2.16 3.62
C ASN A 97 2.06 -2.06 4.88
N THR A 98 2.37 -2.87 5.91
CA THR A 98 1.64 -2.83 7.18
C THR A 98 1.87 -1.49 7.90
N TYR A 99 3.08 -0.93 7.86
CA TYR A 99 3.36 0.35 8.51
C TYR A 99 2.53 1.49 7.90
N THR A 100 2.45 1.55 6.57
CA THR A 100 1.67 2.59 5.89
C THR A 100 0.17 2.44 6.12
N GLU A 101 -0.35 1.22 6.05
CA GLU A 101 -1.78 0.96 6.25
C GLU A 101 -2.19 1.20 7.72
N VAL A 102 -1.40 0.70 8.68
CA VAL A 102 -1.64 0.93 10.11
C VAL A 102 -1.59 2.42 10.46
N LEU A 103 -0.71 3.20 9.84
CA LEU A 103 -0.62 4.63 10.13
C LEU A 103 -1.91 5.36 9.72
N THR A 104 -2.40 5.12 8.50
CA THR A 104 -3.66 5.73 8.01
C THR A 104 -4.87 5.27 8.83
N ASP A 105 -4.96 3.98 9.13
CA ASP A 105 -6.07 3.43 9.90
C ASP A 105 -6.04 3.89 11.36
N SER A 106 -4.85 4.14 11.91
CA SER A 106 -4.70 4.65 13.28
C SER A 106 -5.27 6.05 13.45
N GLU A 107 -5.11 6.95 12.46
CA GLU A 107 -5.70 8.29 12.49
C GLU A 107 -7.23 8.22 12.49
N HIS A 108 -7.82 7.41 11.61
CA HIS A 108 -9.26 7.19 11.57
C HIS A 108 -9.79 6.58 12.86
N ARG A 109 -9.10 5.59 13.41
CA ARG A 109 -9.48 4.96 14.69
C ARG A 109 -9.34 5.91 15.86
N TRP A 110 -8.33 6.77 15.87
CA TRP A 110 -8.17 7.82 16.88
C TRP A 110 -9.35 8.80 16.86
N VAL A 111 -9.72 9.31 15.67
CA VAL A 111 -10.86 10.23 15.53
C VAL A 111 -12.17 9.56 15.94
N ALA A 112 -12.37 8.30 15.54
CA ALA A 112 -13.56 7.53 15.93
C ALA A 112 -13.64 7.33 17.46
N GLU A 113 -12.52 7.02 18.11
CA GLU A 113 -12.47 6.84 19.56
C GLU A 113 -12.73 8.16 20.30
N CYS A 114 -12.14 9.26 19.83
CA CYS A 114 -12.44 10.60 20.35
C CYS A 114 -13.93 10.94 20.23
N ALA A 115 -14.55 10.68 19.07
CA ALA A 115 -15.97 10.92 18.86
C ALA A 115 -16.84 10.04 19.78
N ASN A 116 -16.45 8.78 19.97
CA ASN A 116 -17.15 7.84 20.85
C ASN A 116 -17.10 8.30 22.32
N ILE A 117 -15.92 8.71 22.80
CA ILE A 117 -15.77 9.28 24.15
C ILE A 117 -16.59 10.55 24.30
N MET A 118 -16.53 11.45 23.31
CA MET A 118 -17.26 12.72 23.36
C MET A 118 -18.78 12.51 23.37
N ALA A 119 -19.30 11.58 22.55
CA ALA A 119 -20.71 11.20 22.55
C ALA A 119 -21.12 10.49 23.85
N ALA A 120 -20.26 9.65 24.42
CA ALA A 120 -20.51 9.01 25.71
C ALA A 120 -20.60 10.03 26.85
N ILE A 121 -19.80 11.11 26.81
CA ILE A 121 -19.89 12.22 27.76
C ILE A 121 -21.18 13.02 27.51
N GLU A 122 -21.52 13.33 26.26
CA GLU A 122 -22.75 14.07 25.93
C GLU A 122 -24.01 13.32 26.40
N ASN A 123 -24.04 11.99 26.26
CA ASN A 123 -25.15 11.16 26.73
C ASN A 123 -25.30 11.11 28.26
N GLN A 124 -24.27 11.46 29.03
CA GLN A 124 -24.34 11.55 30.50
C GLN A 124 -24.88 12.90 30.98
N CYS A 125 -24.90 13.92 30.12
CA CYS A 125 -25.46 15.23 30.41
C CYS A 125 -26.99 15.24 30.22
N SER A 126 -27.68 16.12 30.95
CA SER A 126 -29.13 16.29 30.75
C SER A 126 -29.44 16.93 29.39
N ALA A 127 -30.60 16.60 28.81
CA ALA A 127 -31.01 17.11 27.50
C ALA A 127 -31.04 18.65 27.44
N GLU A 128 -31.35 19.32 28.55
CA GLU A 128 -31.41 20.78 28.66
C GLU A 128 -30.00 21.40 28.62
N GLN A 129 -29.02 20.80 29.31
CA GLN A 129 -27.62 21.24 29.26
C GLN A 129 -27.00 21.03 27.88
N ASN A 130 -27.34 19.94 27.20
CA ASN A 130 -26.88 19.68 25.83
C ASN A 130 -27.49 20.68 24.84
N TYR A 131 -28.77 21.02 25.02
CA TYR A 131 -29.44 22.02 24.19
C TYR A 131 -28.82 23.42 24.34
N GLU A 132 -28.59 23.86 25.57
CA GLU A 132 -27.92 25.14 25.84
C GLU A 132 -26.48 25.15 25.32
N SER A 133 -25.76 24.04 25.44
CA SER A 133 -24.40 23.91 24.88
C SER A 133 -24.40 23.99 23.36
N ARG A 134 -25.39 23.40 22.66
CA ARG A 134 -25.52 23.48 21.19
C ARG A 134 -25.81 24.90 20.70
N LYS A 135 -26.68 25.65 21.39
CA LYS A 135 -26.99 27.05 21.03
C LYS A 135 -25.76 27.96 21.03
N LYS A 136 -24.75 27.67 21.85
CA LYS A 136 -23.52 28.47 21.93
C LYS A 136 -22.71 28.44 20.64
N TYR A 137 -22.80 27.36 19.86
CA TYR A 137 -22.01 27.14 18.65
C TYR A 137 -22.86 27.14 17.36
N ALA A 138 -24.18 27.16 17.49
CA ALA A 138 -25.10 27.15 16.36
C ALA A 138 -25.72 28.53 16.12
N ILE A 139 -25.94 28.85 14.85
CA ILE A 139 -26.60 30.07 14.40
C ILE A 139 -28.09 29.76 14.23
N PRO A 140 -28.98 30.38 15.02
CA PRO A 140 -30.41 30.24 14.82
C PRO A 140 -30.82 31.00 13.55
N MET A 141 -31.52 30.32 12.63
CA MET A 141 -32.17 30.96 11.50
C MET A 141 -33.66 30.64 11.48
N ILE A 142 -34.45 31.64 11.09
CA ILE A 142 -35.90 31.50 10.96
C ILE A 142 -36.20 31.09 9.53
N THR A 143 -36.64 29.85 9.35
CA THR A 143 -37.11 29.35 8.06
C THR A 143 -38.40 30.07 7.66
N ARG A 144 -38.68 30.15 6.36
CA ARG A 144 -39.86 30.84 5.77
C ARG A 144 -41.23 30.38 6.34
N GLY A 145 -41.27 29.23 7.02
CA GLY A 145 -42.42 28.71 7.76
C GLY A 145 -42.52 29.13 9.24
N GLY A 146 -41.64 30.00 9.74
CA GLY A 146 -41.62 30.49 11.12
C GLY A 146 -41.00 29.54 12.15
N MET A 147 -40.40 28.44 11.72
CA MET A 147 -39.64 27.53 12.60
C MET A 147 -38.19 28.01 12.75
N GLU A 148 -37.71 28.04 13.99
CA GLU A 148 -36.31 28.33 14.33
C GLU A 148 -35.50 27.03 14.23
N GLU A 149 -34.56 27.00 13.30
CA GLU A 149 -33.64 25.88 13.09
C GLU A 149 -32.19 26.34 13.37
N LEU A 150 -31.40 25.43 13.95
CA LEU A 150 -30.03 25.70 14.36
C LEU A 150 -29.07 25.20 13.28
N PHE A 151 -28.25 26.10 12.74
CA PHE A 151 -27.27 25.79 11.69
C PHE A 151 -25.85 25.88 12.21
N LEU A 152 -24.95 25.04 11.70
CA LEU A 152 -23.51 25.13 11.96
C LEU A 152 -22.84 25.75 10.74
N GLN A 153 -22.13 26.85 10.94
CA GLN A 153 -21.29 27.43 9.89
C GLN A 153 -19.95 26.71 9.85
N ILE A 154 -19.58 26.21 8.68
CA ILE A 154 -18.28 25.59 8.42
C ILE A 154 -17.62 26.39 7.31
N GLU A 155 -16.41 26.89 7.57
CA GLU A 155 -15.59 27.54 6.55
C GLU A 155 -14.59 26.50 6.02
N THR A 156 -14.72 26.14 4.74
CA THR A 156 -13.83 25.21 4.07
C THR A 156 -13.01 25.97 3.02
N SER A 157 -11.69 26.00 3.19
CA SER A 157 -10.77 26.55 2.20
C SER A 157 -10.21 25.44 1.33
N GLU A 158 -10.85 25.17 0.19
CA GLU A 158 -10.44 24.14 -0.77
C GLU A 158 -9.47 24.70 -1.82
N VAL A 159 -8.23 24.96 -1.40
CA VAL A 159 -7.20 25.64 -2.21
C VAL A 159 -7.01 25.04 -3.62
N GLU A 160 -7.23 23.74 -3.80
CA GLU A 160 -7.14 23.08 -5.11
C GLU A 160 -8.25 23.49 -6.08
N VAL A 161 -9.48 23.65 -5.60
CA VAL A 161 -10.61 24.13 -6.40
C VAL A 161 -10.33 25.57 -6.86
N TRP A 162 -9.89 26.42 -5.93
CA TRP A 162 -9.49 27.80 -6.23
C TRP A 162 -8.40 27.86 -7.31
N ARG A 163 -7.35 27.03 -7.21
CA ARG A 163 -6.27 27.00 -8.23
C ARG A 163 -6.73 26.52 -9.59
N SER A 164 -7.66 25.56 -9.64
CA SER A 164 -8.22 25.07 -10.90
C SER A 164 -9.10 26.12 -11.59
N GLN A 165 -9.77 26.95 -10.80
CA GLN A 165 -10.66 27.99 -11.29
C GLN A 165 -9.85 29.20 -11.80
N ASP A 166 -8.81 29.62 -11.08
CA ASP A 166 -7.88 30.66 -11.55
C ASP A 166 -7.21 30.26 -12.88
N ALA A 167 -6.81 28.99 -13.02
CA ALA A 167 -6.19 28.49 -14.25
C ALA A 167 -7.17 28.47 -15.45
N GLN A 168 -8.45 28.18 -15.21
CA GLN A 168 -9.48 28.24 -16.25
C GLN A 168 -9.79 29.67 -16.66
N ASP A 169 -9.91 30.58 -15.70
CA ASP A 169 -10.17 32.00 -15.94
C ASP A 169 -9.03 32.67 -16.74
N ASP A 170 -7.78 32.26 -16.51
CA ASP A 170 -6.62 32.75 -17.26
C ASP A 170 -6.56 32.17 -18.69
N GLU A 171 -6.93 30.90 -18.88
CA GLU A 171 -7.04 30.29 -20.22
C GLU A 171 -8.15 30.95 -21.06
N GLU A 172 -9.28 31.30 -20.44
CA GLU A 172 -10.41 31.96 -21.09
C GLU A 172 -10.07 33.40 -21.50
N LYS A 173 -9.35 34.14 -20.64
CA LYS A 173 -8.83 35.48 -20.98
C LYS A 173 -7.83 35.45 -22.14
N HIS A 174 -6.93 34.46 -22.18
CA HIS A 174 -5.98 34.32 -23.28
C HIS A 174 -6.67 34.04 -24.61
N LYS A 175 -7.67 33.15 -24.63
CA LYS A 175 -8.47 32.89 -25.84
C LYS A 175 -9.25 34.11 -26.31
N ALA A 176 -9.82 34.89 -25.39
CA ALA A 176 -10.53 36.12 -25.75
C ALA A 176 -9.59 37.16 -26.38
N VAL A 177 -8.36 37.31 -25.86
CA VAL A 177 -7.34 38.19 -26.45
C VAL A 177 -6.90 37.71 -27.83
N ASP A 178 -6.70 36.40 -28.00
CA ASP A 178 -6.31 35.83 -29.30
C ASP A 178 -7.43 36.00 -30.36
N GLU A 179 -8.70 35.79 -29.99
CA GLU A 179 -9.85 36.05 -30.87
C GLU A 179 -10.00 37.53 -31.25
N ASP A 180 -9.74 38.44 -30.31
CA ASP A 180 -9.81 39.88 -30.58
C ASP A 180 -8.67 40.35 -31.50
N ILE A 181 -7.47 39.77 -31.37
CA ILE A 181 -6.36 40.02 -32.29
C ILE A 181 -6.70 39.49 -33.69
N GLU A 182 -7.27 38.29 -33.80
CA GLU A 182 -7.65 37.69 -35.08
C GLU A 182 -8.70 38.54 -35.82
N LYS A 183 -9.74 39.00 -35.11
CA LYS A 183 -10.76 39.92 -35.66
C LYS A 183 -10.16 41.25 -36.12
N THR A 184 -9.24 41.82 -35.36
CA THR A 184 -8.59 43.09 -35.69
C THR A 184 -7.73 42.95 -36.96
N VAL A 185 -7.02 41.84 -37.10
CA VAL A 185 -6.20 41.53 -38.30
C VAL A 185 -7.08 41.29 -39.53
N GLU A 186 -8.21 40.61 -39.38
CA GLU A 186 -9.19 40.44 -40.47
C GLU A 186 -9.78 41.79 -40.91
N GLU A 187 -10.15 42.68 -39.98
CA GLU A 187 -10.66 44.01 -40.29
C GLU A 187 -9.62 44.88 -41.03
N GLU A 188 -8.35 44.84 -40.62
CA GLU A 188 -7.27 45.58 -41.31
C GLU A 188 -6.97 45.03 -42.71
N LEU A 189 -7.08 43.72 -42.93
CA LEU A 189 -6.89 43.10 -44.24
C LEU A 189 -8.03 43.44 -45.21
N VAL A 190 -9.27 43.48 -44.72
CA VAL A 190 -10.45 43.86 -45.52
C VAL A 190 -10.41 45.34 -45.92
N GLN A 191 -9.87 46.24 -45.09
CA GLN A 191 -9.71 47.66 -45.45
C GLN A 191 -8.61 47.94 -46.49
N LYS A 192 -7.70 46.99 -46.74
CA LYS A 192 -6.58 47.14 -47.69
C LYS A 192 -6.87 46.57 -49.09
N LEU A 193 -8.07 46.05 -49.34
CA LEU A 193 -8.59 45.57 -50.63
C LEU A 193 -9.59 46.56 -51.22
#